data_AF-A0A5C3DTS5-F1
#
_entry.id   AF-A0A5C3DTS5-F1
#
_cell.length_a   1.000
_cell.length_b   1.000
_cell.length_c   1.000
_cell.angle_alpha   90.00
_cell.angle_beta   90.00
_cell.angle_gamma   90.00
#
_symmetry.space_group_name_H-M   'P 1'
#
loop_
_entity.id
_entity.type
_entity.pdbx_description
1 polymer ?
#
loop_
_entity_poly.entity_id
_entity_poly.type
_entity_poly.pdbx_seq_one_letter_code
_entity_poly.pdbx_strand_id
1 'polypeptide(L)'
;MTKPIRYEAPTLTLVASLAVIGTSYFARDIPEFNNLFGGPSALQSLATVLIKIHLAEGVAMLLYSLYRGADLITAVKWGVTNFIAGFPTYFKFRKVNG
;
A
#
# COMPACT_ATOMS: atom_id res chain seq x y z
N MET A 1 -8.01 -11.45 -28.39
CA MET A 1 -7.71 -10.24 -27.60
C MET A 1 -7.68 -10.62 -26.13
N THR A 2 -6.61 -10.32 -25.41
CA THR A 2 -6.57 -10.46 -23.95
C THR A 2 -7.61 -9.53 -23.32
N LYS A 3 -8.29 -9.97 -22.25
CA LYS A 3 -9.26 -9.13 -21.56
C LYS A 3 -8.55 -7.87 -21.03
N PRO A 4 -9.17 -6.68 -21.13
CA PRO A 4 -8.57 -5.46 -20.59
C PRO A 4 -8.38 -5.60 -19.08
N ILE A 5 -7.24 -5.15 -18.57
CA ILE A 5 -6.96 -5.11 -17.13
C ILE A 5 -7.94 -4.13 -16.48
N ARG A 6 -8.61 -4.60 -15.43
CA ARG A 6 -9.59 -3.82 -14.66
C ARG A 6 -9.00 -3.44 -13.32
N TYR A 7 -9.45 -2.29 -12.83
CA TYR A 7 -9.19 -1.86 -11.47
C TYR A 7 -10.40 -2.17 -10.58
N GLU A 8 -10.15 -2.78 -9.43
CA GLU A 8 -11.13 -2.92 -8.36
C GLU A 8 -10.41 -2.71 -7.03
N ALA A 9 -10.83 -1.70 -6.26
CA ALA A 9 -10.17 -1.37 -5.01
C ALA A 9 -10.30 -2.52 -3.99
N PRO A 10 -9.23 -2.90 -3.28
CA PRO A 10 -9.30 -3.77 -2.12
C PRO A 10 -9.81 -2.97 -0.91
N THR A 11 -11.09 -2.57 -0.93
CA THR A 11 -11.67 -1.58 0.01
C THR A 11 -11.37 -1.89 1.47
N LEU A 12 -11.56 -3.14 1.91
CA LEU A 12 -11.30 -3.53 3.30
C LEU A 12 -9.83 -3.32 3.67
N THR A 13 -8.90 -3.76 2.82
CA THR A 13 -7.46 -3.59 3.05
C THR A 13 -7.08 -2.12 3.05
N LEU A 14 -7.61 -1.35 2.10
CA LEU A 14 -7.33 0.08 2.01
C LEU A 14 -7.81 0.83 3.27
N VAL A 15 -9.03 0.55 3.74
CA VAL A 15 -9.59 1.14 4.96
C VAL A 15 -8.76 0.74 6.18
N ALA A 16 -8.38 -0.54 6.31
CA ALA A 16 -7.54 -1.00 7.41
C ALA A 16 -6.16 -0.31 7.42
N SER A 17 -5.52 -0.20 6.26
CA SER A 17 -4.23 0.50 6.13
C SER A 17 -4.34 1.98 6.48
N LEU A 18 -5.39 2.66 6.00
CA LEU A 18 -5.64 4.07 6.32
C LEU A 18 -5.93 4.27 7.81
N ALA A 19 -6.67 3.35 8.45
CA ALA A 19 -6.92 3.40 9.88
C ALA A 19 -5.62 3.25 10.68
N VAL A 20 -4.75 2.29 10.31
CA VAL A 20 -3.44 2.10 10.96
C VAL A 20 -2.55 3.34 10.79
N ILE A 21 -2.48 3.91 9.58
CA ILE A 21 -1.71 5.13 9.30
C ILE A 21 -2.26 6.30 10.13
N GLY A 22 -3.58 6.49 10.13
CA GLY A 22 -4.24 7.55 10.90
C GLY A 22 -4.02 7.41 12.40
N THR A 23 -4.24 6.21 12.97
CA THR A 23 -3.96 5.93 14.38
C THR A 23 -2.50 6.20 14.71
N SER A 24 -1.56 5.74 13.89
CA SER A 24 -0.13 5.99 14.12
C SER A 24 0.22 7.48 14.07
N TYR A 25 -0.41 8.25 13.17
CA TYR A 25 -0.19 9.69 13.05
C TYR A 25 -0.70 10.46 14.28
N PHE A 26 -1.89 10.14 14.78
CA PHE A 26 -2.48 10.84 15.92
C PHE A 26 -1.97 10.33 17.28
N ALA A 27 -1.59 9.05 17.38
CA ALA A 27 -1.12 8.46 18.63
C ALA A 27 0.38 8.66 18.88
N ARG A 28 1.16 9.16 17.91
CA ARG A 28 2.62 9.37 18.05
C ARG A 28 3.02 10.33 19.16
N ASP A 29 2.10 11.18 19.63
CA ASP A 29 2.38 12.14 20.71
C ASP A 29 1.99 11.57 22.09
N ILE A 30 1.44 10.34 22.14
CA ILE A 30 1.04 9.65 23.36
C ILE A 30 2.25 8.85 23.89
N PRO A 31 2.77 9.14 25.10
CA PRO A 31 3.94 8.47 25.66
C PRO A 31 3.79 6.95 25.76
N GLU A 32 2.61 6.47 26.18
CA GLU A 32 2.30 5.05 26.31
C GLU A 32 2.39 4.35 24.95
N PHE A 33 1.85 4.95 23.90
CA PHE A 33 1.94 4.43 22.54
C PHE A 33 3.39 4.36 22.07
N ASN A 34 4.17 5.43 22.26
CA ASN A 34 5.58 5.45 21.89
C ASN A 34 6.39 4.38 22.62
N ASN A 35 6.14 4.17 23.91
CA ASN A 35 6.87 3.21 24.72
C ASN A 35 6.62 1.76 24.29
N LEU A 36 5.42 1.43 23.77
CA LEU A 36 5.13 0.10 23.19
C LEU A 36 6.03 -0.24 21.99
N PHE A 37 6.52 0.78 21.28
CA PHE A 37 7.29 0.62 20.05
C PHE A 37 8.75 1.08 20.18
N GLY A 38 9.28 1.16 21.41
CA GLY A 38 10.69 1.51 21.66
C GLY A 38 11.00 3.00 21.55
N GLY A 39 9.98 3.85 21.67
CA GLY A 39 10.08 5.31 21.67
C GLY A 39 9.98 5.94 20.26
N PRO A 40 9.93 7.28 20.20
CA PRO A 40 9.70 8.01 18.94
C PRO A 40 10.73 7.73 17.85
N SER A 41 12.00 7.56 18.22
CA SER A 41 13.09 7.27 17.26
C SER A 41 12.93 5.90 16.58
N ALA A 42 12.50 4.88 17.35
CA ALA A 42 12.30 3.54 16.82
C ALA A 42 11.09 3.51 15.86
N LEU A 43 9.99 4.17 16.25
CA LEU A 43 8.82 4.35 15.40
C LEU A 43 9.14 5.08 14.10
N GLN A 44 9.95 6.14 14.15
CA GLN A 44 10.32 6.90 12.97
C GLN A 44 11.23 6.11 12.02
N SER A 45 12.17 5.32 12.57
CA SER A 45 12.99 4.40 11.78
C SER A 45 12.12 3.34 11.09
N LEU A 46 11.22 2.71 11.84
CA LEU A 46 10.29 1.70 11.31
C LEU A 46 9.41 2.28 10.20
N ALA A 47 8.79 3.45 10.43
CA ALA A 47 7.96 4.12 9.45
C ALA A 47 8.76 4.42 8.16
N THR A 48 10.00 4.90 8.30
CA THR A 48 10.87 5.19 7.15
C THR A 48 11.17 3.93 6.33
N VAL A 49 11.46 2.80 6.99
CA VAL A 49 11.70 1.52 6.32
C VAL A 49 10.44 1.04 5.60
N LEU A 50 9.29 1.07 6.27
CA LEU A 50 8.01 0.65 5.69
C LEU A 50 7.63 1.49 4.47
N ILE A 51 7.78 2.82 4.54
CA ILE A 51 7.51 3.72 3.41
C ILE A 51 8.40 3.38 2.21
N LYS A 52 9.69 3.11 2.43
CA LYS A 52 10.62 2.73 1.35
C LYS A 52 10.24 1.40 0.70
N ILE A 53 9.87 0.40 1.50
CA ILE A 53 9.40 -0.90 1.00
C ILE A 53 8.13 -0.70 0.18
N HIS A 54 7.13 -0.02 0.73
CA HIS A 54 5.85 0.23 0.05
C HIS A 54 6.03 1.03 -1.23
N LEU A 55 6.97 1.99 -1.27
CA LEU A 55 7.30 2.74 -2.48
C LEU A 55 7.82 1.80 -3.58
N ALA A 56 8.77 0.92 -3.24
CA ALA A 56 9.29 -0.07 -4.17
C ALA A 56 8.19 -1.03 -4.66
N GLU A 57 7.33 -1.51 -3.76
CA GLU A 57 6.21 -2.38 -4.13
C GLU A 57 5.19 -1.65 -5.01
N GLY A 58 4.87 -0.39 -4.73
CA GLY A 58 3.96 0.43 -5.52
C GLY A 58 4.48 0.66 -6.94
N VAL A 59 5.77 0.96 -7.10
CA VAL A 59 6.43 1.06 -8.42
C VAL A 59 6.42 -0.28 -9.13
N ALA A 60 6.76 -1.38 -8.44
CA ALA A 60 6.73 -2.71 -9.02
C ALA A 60 5.32 -3.08 -9.52
N MET A 61 4.29 -2.75 -8.75
CA MET A 61 2.90 -3.01 -9.12
C MET A 61 2.43 -2.17 -10.31
N LEU A 62 2.86 -0.90 -10.39
CA LEU A 62 2.60 -0.04 -11.54
C LEU A 62 3.21 -0.65 -12.81
N LEU A 63 4.51 -0.98 -12.76
CA LEU A 63 5.23 -1.57 -13.90
C LEU A 63 4.65 -2.93 -14.29
N TYR A 64 4.30 -3.76 -13.30
CA TYR A 64 3.66 -5.05 -13.55
C TYR A 64 2.28 -4.89 -14.23
N SER A 65 1.49 -3.90 -13.81
CA SER A 65 0.19 -3.61 -14.41
C SER A 65 0.34 -3.16 -15.87
N LEU A 66 1.30 -2.30 -16.16
CA LEU A 66 1.64 -1.89 -17.54
C LEU A 66 2.10 -3.08 -18.38
N TYR A 67 3.00 -3.91 -17.83
CA TYR A 67 3.47 -5.13 -18.49
C TYR A 67 2.31 -6.09 -18.84
N ARG A 68 1.27 -6.14 -18.00
CA ARG A 68 0.05 -6.93 -18.22
C ARG A 68 -0.94 -6.30 -19.21
N GLY A 69 -0.63 -5.12 -19.76
CA GLY A 69 -1.46 -4.43 -20.75
C GLY A 69 -2.51 -3.50 -20.16
N ALA A 70 -2.36 -3.06 -18.91
CA ALA A 70 -3.19 -1.98 -18.36
C ALA A 70 -2.85 -0.64 -19.04
N ASP A 71 -3.85 0.22 -19.20
CA ASP A 71 -3.60 1.63 -19.50
C ASP A 71 -2.92 2.33 -18.31
N LEU A 72 -2.31 3.50 -18.56
CA LEU A 72 -1.56 4.25 -17.55
C LEU A 72 -2.39 4.61 -16.32
N ILE A 73 -3.66 4.99 -16.49
CA ILE A 73 -4.53 5.36 -15.36
C ILE A 73 -4.80 4.14 -14.49
N THR A 74 -5.13 3.01 -15.10
CA THR A 74 -5.34 1.74 -14.39
C THR A 74 -4.07 1.27 -13.67
N ALA A 75 -2.91 1.37 -14.31
CA ALA A 75 -1.63 1.01 -13.71
C ALA A 75 -1.27 1.92 -12.52
N VAL A 76 -1.49 3.23 -12.64
CA VAL A 76 -1.30 4.20 -11.55
C VAL A 76 -2.22 3.87 -10.38
N LYS A 77 -3.50 3.56 -10.63
CA LYS A 77 -4.43 3.16 -9.55
C LYS A 77 -3.92 1.93 -8.80
N TRP A 78 -3.43 0.91 -9.51
CA TRP A 78 -2.86 -0.28 -8.87
C TRP A 78 -1.58 0.02 -8.09
N GLY A 79 -0.68 0.84 -8.65
CA GLY A 79 0.56 1.25 -7.98
C GLY A 79 0.31 2.06 -6.71
N VAL A 80 -0.56 3.06 -6.76
CA VAL A 80 -0.93 3.89 -5.59
C VAL A 80 -1.63 3.05 -4.53
N THR A 81 -2.58 2.20 -4.93
CA THR A 81 -3.24 1.31 -3.98
C THR A 81 -2.25 0.36 -3.32
N ASN A 82 -1.28 -0.20 -4.05
CA ASN A 82 -0.26 -1.06 -3.46
C ASN A 82 0.71 -0.28 -2.57
N PHE A 83 1.01 0.98 -2.87
CA PHE A 83 1.78 1.84 -1.97
C PHE A 83 1.07 2.02 -0.61
N ILE A 84 -0.26 2.19 -0.61
CA ILE A 84 -1.02 2.40 0.64
C ILE A 84 -1.30 1.08 1.35
N ALA A 85 -1.82 0.10 0.62
CA ALA A 85 -2.35 -1.15 1.17
C ALA A 85 -1.33 -2.31 1.18
N GLY A 86 -0.15 -2.11 0.59
CA GLY A 86 0.91 -3.10 0.50
C GLY A 86 0.60 -4.27 -0.42
N PHE A 87 1.44 -5.31 -0.30
CA PHE A 87 1.38 -6.56 -1.07
C PHE A 87 0.01 -7.26 -1.19
N PRO A 88 -0.93 -7.20 -0.21
CA PRO A 88 -2.28 -7.77 -0.40
C PRO A 88 -3.02 -7.24 -1.64
N THR A 89 -2.68 -6.04 -2.12
CA THR A 89 -3.20 -5.47 -3.37
C THR A 89 -2.90 -6.34 -4.59
N TYR A 90 -1.73 -6.98 -4.64
CA TYR A 90 -1.37 -7.89 -5.73
C TYR A 90 -2.32 -9.09 -5.82
N PHE A 91 -2.75 -9.67 -4.70
CA PHE A 91 -3.72 -10.77 -4.71
C PHE A 91 -5.08 -10.32 -5.23
N LYS A 92 -5.52 -9.11 -4.88
CA LYS A 92 -6.74 -8.52 -5.43
C LYS A 92 -6.62 -8.34 -6.94
N PHE A 93 -5.50 -7.81 -7.43
CA PHE A 93 -5.23 -7.70 -8.86
C PHE A 93 -5.32 -9.05 -9.56
N ARG A 94 -4.66 -10.09 -9.02
CA ARG A 94 -4.67 -11.44 -9.58
C ARG A 94 -6.05 -12.06 -9.57
N LYS A 95 -6.88 -11.80 -8.54
CA LYS A 95 -8.26 -12.29 -8.49
C LYS A 95 -9.15 -11.67 -9.57
N VAL A 96 -8.92 -10.39 -9.89
CA VAL A 96 -9.74 -9.63 -10.85
C VAL A 96 -9.27 -9.83 -12.30
N ASN A 97 -7.96 -10.01 -12.50
CA ASN A 97 -7.30 -9.98 -13.82
C ASN A 97 -6.53 -11.27 -14.17
N GLY A 98 -6.61 -12.30 -13.32
CA GLY A 98 -5.99 -13.61 -13.48
C GLY A 98 -6.75 -14.52 -14.42
#